data_AF-A0A1V9GBA1-F1
#
_entry.id   AF-A0A1V9GBA1-F1
#
_cell.length_a   1.000
_cell.length_b   1.000
_cell.length_c   1.000
_cell.angle_alpha   90.00
_cell.angle_beta   90.00
_cell.angle_gamma   90.00
#
_symmetry.space_group_name_H-M   'P 1'
#
loop_
_entity.id
_entity.type
_entity.pdbx_description
1 polymer ?
#
loop_
_entity_poly.entity_id
_entity_poly.type
_entity_poly.pdbx_seq_one_letter_code
_entity_poly.pdbx_strand_id
1 'polypeptide(L)'
;MDFRKLDNKLRVLAEKTSSYLLLPLTADEWKDVFDLISEIKEGFKEVRYQTITEKNSAWQNFYALREKAYRKRQEDFENKSKEHFRKIWHMLDGLEYSRLEDFIISTLSFQELKITKETMRERGKELNEAAQYFSSVKGEMTKEHKAEIHERIIKIRINHDEFWKETKDREQELAQVRKEKQEAWEEKREKSLQIKERIKNNLNNNRDKLAKAEEALQRFESTKMKLEEKVESAYTERYREQHQEWLEEIEQKIRSVKDQIENLERWIQEDEQKLNNWSD
;
A
#
# COMPACT_ATOMS: atom_id res chain seq x y z
N MET A 1 -53.68 8.70 52.69
CA MET A 1 -52.83 9.92 52.82
C MET A 1 -53.72 11.12 53.11
N ASP A 2 -53.29 12.11 53.91
CA ASP A 2 -54.04 13.36 54.12
C ASP A 2 -53.68 14.42 53.05
N PHE A 3 -54.59 15.35 52.75
CA PHE A 3 -54.41 16.39 51.73
C PHE A 3 -53.19 17.28 52.00
N ARG A 4 -52.90 17.59 53.27
CA ARG A 4 -51.70 18.35 53.65
C ARG A 4 -50.40 17.66 53.26
N LYS A 5 -50.36 16.31 53.32
CA LYS A 5 -49.20 15.52 52.92
C LYS A 5 -49.03 15.53 51.40
N LEU A 6 -50.14 15.53 50.65
CA LEU A 6 -50.13 15.66 49.20
C LEU A 6 -49.66 17.06 48.76
N ASP A 7 -50.16 18.12 49.41
CA ASP A 7 -49.72 19.50 49.15
C ASP A 7 -48.24 19.72 49.46
N ASN A 8 -47.73 19.12 50.54
CA ASN A 8 -46.30 19.15 50.81
C ASN A 8 -45.47 18.49 49.69
N LYS A 9 -45.94 17.37 49.12
CA LYS A 9 -45.27 16.73 47.98
C LYS A 9 -45.32 17.61 46.73
N LEU A 10 -46.43 18.31 46.49
CA LEU A 10 -46.52 19.31 45.39
C LEU A 10 -45.50 20.43 45.59
N ARG A 11 -45.33 20.92 46.83
CA ARG A 11 -44.30 21.91 47.15
C ARG A 11 -42.90 21.38 46.90
N VAL A 12 -42.59 20.16 47.35
CA VAL A 12 -41.29 19.52 47.08
C VAL A 12 -41.05 19.36 45.58
N LEU A 13 -42.07 18.95 44.81
CA LEU A 13 -41.96 18.87 43.35
C LEU A 13 -41.72 20.26 42.73
N ALA A 14 -42.38 21.31 43.24
CA ALA A 14 -42.18 22.68 42.79
C ALA A 14 -40.77 23.20 43.11
N GLU A 15 -40.26 22.92 44.31
CA GLU A 15 -38.89 23.26 44.72
C GLU A 15 -37.87 22.54 43.86
N LYS A 16 -38.02 21.24 43.68
CA LYS A 16 -37.22 20.42 42.77
C LYS A 16 -37.23 21.06 41.37
N THR A 17 -38.38 21.12 40.71
CA THR A 17 -38.52 21.66 39.34
C THR A 17 -38.11 23.14 39.17
N SER A 18 -38.00 23.92 40.25
CA SER A 18 -37.54 25.32 40.20
C SER A 18 -36.05 25.45 40.48
N SER A 19 -35.49 24.65 41.39
CA SER A 19 -34.05 24.59 41.66
C SER A 19 -33.25 24.16 40.42
N TYR A 20 -33.87 23.39 39.52
CA TYR A 20 -33.24 22.86 38.30
C TYR A 20 -33.20 23.83 37.12
N LEU A 21 -33.62 25.09 37.33
CA LEU A 21 -33.41 26.15 36.34
C LEU A 21 -31.92 26.48 36.16
N LEU A 22 -31.07 26.16 37.14
CA LEU A 22 -29.66 26.57 37.15
C LEU A 22 -28.69 25.47 36.72
N LEU A 23 -28.99 24.18 36.97
CA LEU A 23 -28.10 23.06 36.65
C LEU A 23 -28.88 21.86 36.09
N PRO A 24 -28.32 21.15 35.09
CA PRO A 24 -28.92 19.93 34.55
C PRO A 24 -28.87 18.80 35.58
N LEU A 25 -29.94 18.02 35.65
CA LEU A 25 -30.03 16.87 36.54
C LEU A 25 -29.31 15.62 35.98
N THR A 26 -28.84 14.79 36.89
CA THR A 26 -28.40 13.42 36.62
C THR A 26 -29.60 12.50 36.32
N ALA A 27 -29.33 11.31 35.79
CA ALA A 27 -30.37 10.33 35.49
C ALA A 27 -31.12 9.88 36.75
N ASP A 28 -30.41 9.69 37.86
CA ASP A 28 -30.98 9.28 39.14
C ASP A 28 -31.83 10.39 39.76
N GLU A 29 -31.40 11.64 39.68
CA GLU A 29 -32.21 12.76 40.16
C GLU A 29 -33.49 12.94 39.34
N TRP A 30 -33.43 12.73 38.02
CA TRP A 30 -34.64 12.70 37.20
C TRP A 30 -35.57 11.56 37.62
N LYS A 31 -35.04 10.38 37.90
CA LYS A 31 -35.82 9.23 38.38
C LYS A 31 -36.57 9.60 39.66
N ASP A 32 -35.91 10.21 40.64
CA ASP A 32 -36.56 10.67 41.87
C ASP A 32 -37.71 11.65 41.62
N VAL A 33 -37.53 12.58 40.66
CA VAL A 33 -38.59 13.53 40.26
C VAL A 33 -39.79 12.78 39.67
N PHE A 34 -39.56 11.80 38.78
CA PHE A 34 -40.65 11.05 38.16
C PHE A 34 -41.33 10.06 39.13
N ASP A 35 -40.58 9.50 40.08
CA ASP A 35 -41.13 8.69 41.16
C ASP A 35 -42.05 9.55 42.05
N LEU A 36 -41.63 10.78 42.38
CA LEU A 36 -42.47 11.74 43.12
C LEU A 36 -43.72 12.15 42.32
N ILE A 37 -43.60 12.40 41.01
CA ILE A 37 -44.74 12.69 40.13
C ILE A 37 -45.75 11.52 40.14
N SER A 38 -45.24 10.28 40.11
CA SER A 38 -46.06 9.06 40.14
C SER A 38 -46.78 8.92 41.49
N GLU A 39 -46.07 9.15 42.60
CA GLU A 39 -46.62 9.11 43.94
C GLU A 39 -47.69 10.17 44.18
N ILE A 40 -47.49 11.39 43.68
CA ILE A 40 -48.49 12.48 43.73
C ILE A 40 -49.74 12.10 42.94
N LYS A 41 -49.56 11.57 41.72
CA LYS A 41 -50.67 11.13 40.85
C LYS A 41 -51.55 10.08 41.53
N GLU A 42 -50.95 9.07 42.15
CA GLU A 42 -51.68 8.07 42.93
C GLU A 42 -52.36 8.68 44.16
N GLY A 43 -51.68 9.63 44.82
CA GLY A 43 -52.21 10.37 45.95
C GLY A 43 -53.55 11.07 45.67
N PHE A 44 -53.73 11.66 44.49
CA PHE A 44 -54.99 12.31 44.10
C PHE A 44 -56.19 11.35 43.99
N LYS A 45 -55.96 10.03 43.87
CA LYS A 45 -57.02 9.02 43.86
C LYS A 45 -57.59 8.75 45.25
N GLU A 46 -56.73 8.75 46.27
CA GLU A 46 -57.09 8.36 47.64
C GLU A 46 -57.50 9.55 48.52
N VAL A 47 -56.97 10.74 48.25
CA VAL A 47 -57.14 11.92 49.09
C VAL A 47 -58.49 12.61 48.82
N ARG A 48 -59.21 12.95 49.89
CA ARG A 48 -60.37 13.86 49.86
C ARG A 48 -59.95 15.25 50.30
N TYR A 49 -60.13 16.24 49.43
CA TYR A 49 -59.98 17.66 49.76
C TYR A 49 -61.26 18.17 50.44
N GLN A 50 -61.18 19.31 51.13
CA GLN A 50 -62.33 19.92 51.79
C GLN A 50 -63.35 20.42 50.76
N THR A 51 -62.86 20.96 49.64
CA THR A 51 -63.69 21.41 48.52
C THR A 51 -63.22 20.87 47.18
N ILE A 52 -64.14 20.78 46.21
CA ILE A 52 -63.84 20.40 44.82
C ILE A 52 -62.93 21.45 44.17
N THR A 53 -63.12 22.74 44.49
CA THR A 53 -62.33 23.84 43.96
C THR A 53 -60.85 23.72 44.34
N GLU A 54 -60.55 23.42 45.62
CA GLU A 54 -59.18 23.17 46.08
C GLU A 54 -58.55 21.98 45.37
N LYS A 55 -59.29 20.87 45.24
CA LYS A 55 -58.82 19.69 44.52
C LYS A 55 -58.44 20.02 43.07
N ASN A 56 -59.29 20.77 42.38
CA ASN A 56 -59.07 21.17 40.99
C ASN A 56 -57.87 22.11 40.86
N SER A 57 -57.71 23.07 41.77
CA SER A 57 -56.56 23.98 41.80
C SER A 57 -55.25 23.22 42.03
N ALA A 58 -55.21 22.32 43.01
CA ALA A 58 -54.06 21.47 43.29
C ALA A 58 -53.71 20.56 42.10
N TRP A 59 -54.73 20.00 41.43
CA TRP A 59 -54.56 19.17 40.24
C TRP A 59 -53.99 19.95 39.05
N GLN A 60 -54.48 21.16 38.81
CA GLN A 60 -53.93 22.04 37.76
C GLN A 60 -52.48 22.42 38.04
N ASN A 61 -52.15 22.74 39.29
CA ASN A 61 -50.77 23.01 39.71
C ASN A 61 -49.86 21.79 39.48
N PHE A 62 -50.31 20.60 39.90
CA PHE A 62 -49.60 19.35 39.63
C PHE A 62 -49.33 19.15 38.14
N TYR A 63 -50.34 19.34 37.29
CA TYR A 63 -50.19 19.17 35.85
C TYR A 63 -49.17 20.15 35.27
N ALA A 64 -49.21 21.42 35.69
CA ALA A 64 -48.24 22.43 35.27
C ALA A 64 -46.80 22.07 35.67
N LEU A 65 -46.60 21.60 36.91
CA LEU A 65 -45.29 21.16 37.41
C LEU A 65 -44.78 19.91 36.66
N ARG A 66 -45.68 18.96 36.39
CA ARG A 66 -45.36 17.75 35.61
C ARG A 66 -44.91 18.13 34.20
N GLU A 67 -45.68 18.95 33.48
CA GLU A 67 -45.31 19.41 32.13
C GLU A 67 -43.98 20.16 32.13
N LYS A 68 -43.74 21.02 33.12
CA LYS A 68 -42.45 21.69 33.31
C LYS A 68 -41.31 20.69 33.49
N ALA A 69 -41.49 19.63 34.29
CA ALA A 69 -40.49 18.58 34.48
C ALA A 69 -40.21 17.80 33.19
N TYR A 70 -41.24 17.39 32.44
CA TYR A 70 -41.05 16.70 31.16
C TYR A 70 -40.32 17.55 30.13
N ARG A 71 -40.71 18.82 29.99
CA ARG A 71 -40.06 19.77 29.09
C ARG A 71 -38.58 19.95 29.46
N LYS A 72 -38.29 20.17 30.74
CA LYS A 72 -36.92 20.37 31.20
C LYS A 72 -36.06 19.11 31.04
N ARG A 73 -36.61 17.92 31.29
CA ARG A 73 -35.92 16.64 31.01
C ARG A 73 -35.57 16.50 29.52
N GLN A 74 -36.51 16.85 28.65
CA GLN A 74 -36.31 16.81 27.20
C GLN A 74 -35.22 17.80 26.76
N GLU A 75 -35.25 19.04 27.27
CA GLU A 75 -34.22 20.05 27.02
C GLU A 75 -32.83 19.58 27.49
N ASP A 76 -32.72 19.03 28.71
CA ASP A 76 -31.46 18.51 29.25
C ASP A 76 -30.93 17.34 28.41
N PHE A 77 -31.81 16.44 27.97
CA PHE A 77 -31.45 15.34 27.08
C PHE A 77 -30.96 15.84 25.71
N GLU A 78 -31.66 16.80 25.11
CA GLU A 78 -31.24 17.40 23.83
C GLU A 78 -29.91 18.14 23.95
N ASN A 79 -29.68 18.85 25.05
CA ASN A 79 -28.42 19.55 25.31
C ASN A 79 -27.26 18.56 25.49
N LYS A 80 -27.43 17.50 26.29
CA LYS A 80 -26.43 16.42 26.41
C LYS A 80 -26.17 15.77 25.06
N SER A 81 -27.23 15.46 24.31
CA SER A 81 -27.07 14.89 22.98
C SER A 81 -26.27 15.79 22.04
N LYS A 82 -26.48 17.12 22.07
CA LYS A 82 -25.72 18.10 21.26
C LYS A 82 -24.26 18.17 21.70
N GLU A 83 -23.98 18.09 23.00
CA GLU A 83 -22.62 18.07 23.53
C GLU A 83 -21.85 16.83 23.04
N HIS A 84 -22.44 15.64 23.21
CA HIS A 84 -21.85 14.40 22.70
C HIS A 84 -21.68 14.44 21.18
N PHE A 85 -22.69 14.91 20.45
CA PHE A 85 -22.62 15.07 19.00
C PHE A 85 -21.44 15.95 18.59
N ARG A 86 -21.30 17.15 19.14
CA ARG A 86 -20.19 18.07 18.81
C ARG A 86 -18.84 17.47 19.13
N LYS A 87 -18.71 16.80 20.27
CA LYS A 87 -17.45 16.17 20.67
C LYS A 87 -17.06 15.05 19.71
N ILE A 88 -17.98 14.15 19.39
CA ILE A 88 -17.69 13.06 18.42
C ILE A 88 -17.42 13.67 17.04
N TRP A 89 -18.21 14.66 16.62
CA TRP A 89 -18.02 15.33 15.33
C TRP A 89 -16.62 15.93 15.22
N HIS A 90 -16.12 16.58 16.28
CA HIS A 90 -14.77 17.12 16.32
C HIS A 90 -13.70 16.03 16.31
N MET A 91 -13.92 14.89 16.99
CA MET A 91 -13.00 13.74 16.90
C MET A 91 -12.95 13.15 15.48
N LEU A 92 -14.05 13.24 14.72
CA LEU A 92 -14.13 12.75 13.34
C LEU A 92 -13.65 13.79 12.31
N ASP A 93 -13.40 15.02 12.75
CA ASP A 93 -12.95 16.11 11.89
C ASP A 93 -11.50 15.86 11.46
N GLY A 94 -11.20 16.06 10.17
CA GLY A 94 -9.87 15.79 9.61
C GLY A 94 -9.47 14.30 9.49
N LEU A 95 -10.30 13.35 9.91
CA LEU A 95 -10.02 11.91 9.74
C LEU A 95 -10.31 11.39 8.33
N GLU A 96 -11.03 12.16 7.51
CA GLU A 96 -11.33 11.76 6.14
C GLU A 96 -10.06 11.70 5.29
N TYR A 97 -9.93 10.60 4.55
CA TYR A 97 -9.06 10.55 3.38
C TYR A 97 -9.83 11.11 2.19
N SER A 98 -9.20 12.02 1.46
CA SER A 98 -9.69 12.53 0.18
C SER A 98 -8.64 12.25 -0.87
N ARG A 99 -9.00 11.41 -1.85
CA ARG A 99 -8.13 11.08 -2.98
C ARG A 99 -7.74 12.30 -3.80
N LEU A 100 -8.67 13.25 -3.95
CA LEU A 100 -8.41 14.50 -4.68
C LEU A 100 -7.42 15.38 -3.93
N GLU A 101 -7.51 15.45 -2.61
CA GLU A 101 -6.53 16.18 -1.78
C GLU A 101 -5.15 15.52 -1.87
N ASP A 102 -5.06 14.19 -1.71
CA ASP A 102 -3.77 13.48 -1.83
C ASP A 102 -3.18 13.64 -3.24
N PHE A 103 -4.01 13.63 -4.29
CA PHE A 103 -3.58 13.90 -5.66
C PHE A 103 -3.03 15.33 -5.81
N ILE A 104 -3.78 16.35 -5.40
CA ILE A 104 -3.35 17.77 -5.50
C ILE A 104 -2.05 17.99 -4.72
N ILE A 105 -1.97 17.47 -3.50
CA ILE A 105 -0.79 17.58 -2.63
C ILE A 105 0.41 16.85 -3.26
N SER A 106 0.21 15.66 -3.81
CA SER A 106 1.29 14.91 -4.46
C SER A 106 1.81 15.61 -5.72
N THR A 107 0.95 16.35 -6.43
CA THR A 107 1.29 17.00 -7.70
C THR A 107 1.91 18.39 -7.49
N LEU A 108 1.46 19.14 -6.47
CA LEU A 108 1.88 20.53 -6.26
C LEU A 108 2.95 20.73 -5.19
N SER A 109 3.06 19.84 -4.20
CA SER A 109 3.86 20.08 -2.98
C SER A 109 5.00 19.09 -2.73
N PHE A 110 5.66 18.60 -3.78
CA PHE A 110 6.93 17.84 -3.70
C PHE A 110 6.97 16.78 -2.58
N GLN A 111 6.31 15.62 -2.75
CA GLN A 111 6.39 14.38 -1.94
C GLN A 111 6.20 14.43 -0.39
N GLU A 112 6.56 15.50 0.31
CA GLU A 112 6.68 15.57 1.78
C GLU A 112 5.33 15.70 2.49
N LEU A 113 4.29 16.15 1.79
CA LEU A 113 2.94 16.28 2.36
C LEU A 113 2.00 15.11 2.01
N LYS A 114 2.50 14.09 1.31
CA LYS A 114 1.68 12.92 0.94
C LYS A 114 1.19 12.20 2.19
N ILE A 115 -0.09 11.81 2.21
CA ILE A 115 -0.63 11.03 3.31
C ILE A 115 0.12 9.69 3.38
N THR A 116 0.84 9.48 4.48
CA THR A 116 1.66 8.28 4.69
C THR A 116 0.83 7.13 5.25
N LYS A 117 1.36 5.90 5.16
CA LYS A 117 0.76 4.72 5.83
C LYS A 117 0.67 4.94 7.34
N GLU A 118 1.66 5.61 7.92
CA GLU A 118 1.73 5.95 9.33
C GLU A 118 0.60 6.91 9.72
N THR A 119 0.43 8.01 8.98
CA THR A 119 -0.67 8.97 9.20
C THR A 119 -2.03 8.30 9.11
N MET A 120 -2.25 7.40 8.14
CA MET A 120 -3.53 6.68 8.03
C MET A 120 -3.74 5.65 9.13
N ARG A 121 -2.68 5.03 9.66
CA ARG A 121 -2.79 4.18 10.86
C ARG A 121 -3.19 4.98 12.09
N GLU A 122 -2.62 6.18 12.26
CA GLU A 122 -2.97 7.08 13.37
C GLU A 122 -4.42 7.52 13.29
N ARG A 123 -4.86 8.03 12.12
CA ARG A 123 -6.27 8.35 11.87
C ARG A 123 -7.20 7.16 12.09
N GLY A 124 -6.75 5.95 11.75
CA GLY A 124 -7.51 4.72 12.00
C GLY A 124 -7.69 4.41 13.49
N LYS A 125 -6.70 4.75 14.33
CA LYS A 125 -6.81 4.65 15.80
C LYS A 125 -7.80 5.70 16.33
N GLU A 126 -7.67 6.95 15.91
CA GLU A 126 -8.57 8.05 16.32
C GLU A 126 -10.03 7.76 15.92
N LEU A 127 -10.25 7.19 14.73
CA LEU A 127 -11.58 6.75 14.29
C LEU A 127 -12.16 5.66 15.20
N ASN A 128 -11.33 4.73 15.67
CA ASN A 128 -11.75 3.69 16.60
C ASN A 128 -12.08 4.27 17.98
N GLU A 129 -11.30 5.23 18.47
CA GLU A 129 -11.58 5.95 19.72
C GLU A 129 -12.92 6.72 19.63
N ALA A 130 -13.16 7.42 18.52
CA ALA A 130 -14.43 8.10 18.27
C ALA A 130 -15.61 7.11 18.24
N ALA A 131 -15.44 5.95 17.60
CA ALA A 131 -16.47 4.91 17.55
C ALA A 131 -16.74 4.28 18.92
N GLN A 132 -15.71 4.06 19.74
CA GLN A 132 -15.85 3.57 21.12
C GLN A 132 -16.58 4.59 21.99
N TYR A 133 -16.20 5.86 21.92
CA TYR A 133 -16.86 6.93 22.64
C TYR A 133 -18.33 7.04 22.22
N PHE A 134 -18.63 7.05 20.91
CA PHE A 134 -20.00 7.01 20.39
C PHE A 134 -20.80 5.83 20.96
N SER A 135 -20.24 4.62 20.99
CA SER A 135 -20.92 3.45 21.54
C SER A 135 -21.28 3.60 23.01
N SER A 136 -20.42 4.25 23.79
CA SER A 136 -20.64 4.50 25.22
C SER A 136 -21.73 5.54 25.51
N VAL A 137 -21.87 6.56 24.65
CA VAL A 137 -22.81 7.68 24.89
C VAL A 137 -24.07 7.64 24.02
N LYS A 138 -24.18 6.70 23.07
CA LYS A 138 -25.33 6.61 22.15
C LYS A 138 -26.69 6.50 22.85
N GLY A 139 -26.74 6.00 24.09
CA GLY A 139 -27.97 5.96 24.89
C GLY A 139 -28.51 7.35 25.23
N GLU A 140 -27.63 8.33 25.33
CA GLU A 140 -27.90 9.72 25.75
C GLU A 140 -28.06 10.67 24.55
N MET A 141 -28.17 10.12 23.34
CA MET A 141 -28.28 10.89 22.11
C MET A 141 -29.68 10.79 21.48
N THR A 142 -30.09 11.82 20.75
CA THR A 142 -31.27 11.77 19.88
C THR A 142 -31.07 10.81 18.71
N LYS A 143 -32.14 10.41 18.04
CA LYS A 143 -32.07 9.45 16.92
C LYS A 143 -31.33 10.06 15.73
N GLU A 144 -31.54 11.34 15.48
CA GLU A 144 -30.97 12.13 14.40
C GLU A 144 -29.44 12.22 14.56
N HIS A 145 -28.97 12.68 15.72
CA HIS A 145 -27.53 12.76 16.00
C HIS A 145 -26.84 11.38 15.94
N LYS A 146 -27.52 10.30 16.37
CA LYS A 146 -26.98 8.93 16.23
C LYS A 146 -26.81 8.54 14.76
N ALA A 147 -27.81 8.82 13.94
CA ALA A 147 -27.78 8.48 12.52
C ALA A 147 -26.65 9.22 11.79
N GLU A 148 -26.54 10.54 12.02
CA GLU A 148 -25.50 11.37 11.40
C GLU A 148 -24.08 10.94 11.79
N ILE A 149 -23.82 10.70 13.08
CA ILE A 149 -22.51 10.22 13.53
C ILE A 149 -22.19 8.84 12.97
N HIS A 150 -23.17 7.93 12.96
CA HIS A 150 -22.98 6.59 12.43
C HIS A 150 -22.66 6.62 10.93
N GLU A 151 -23.40 7.41 10.15
CA GLU A 151 -23.16 7.62 8.73
C GLU A 151 -21.77 8.23 8.48
N ARG A 152 -21.39 9.23 9.29
CA ARG A 152 -20.06 9.85 9.22
C ARG A 152 -18.94 8.84 9.46
N ILE A 153 -19.05 8.01 10.49
CA ILE A 153 -18.08 6.95 10.79
C ILE A 153 -17.97 5.96 9.62
N ILE A 154 -19.09 5.52 9.05
CA ILE A 154 -19.09 4.62 7.89
C ILE A 154 -18.38 5.26 6.70
N LYS A 155 -18.68 6.52 6.40
CA LYS A 155 -18.04 7.25 5.30
C LYS A 155 -16.53 7.32 5.47
N ILE A 156 -16.05 7.68 6.66
CA ILE A 156 -14.59 7.72 6.94
C ILE A 156 -13.96 6.34 6.78
N ARG A 157 -14.63 5.27 7.24
CA ARG A 157 -14.14 3.87 7.07
C ARG A 157 -14.01 3.49 5.60
N ILE A 158 -15.01 3.80 4.78
CA ILE A 158 -14.97 3.54 3.33
C ILE A 158 -13.76 4.24 2.70
N ASN A 159 -13.52 5.51 3.06
CA ASN A 159 -12.37 6.26 2.54
C ASN A 159 -11.03 5.67 3.02
N HIS A 160 -10.95 5.19 4.26
CA HIS A 160 -9.76 4.49 4.77
C HIS A 160 -9.52 3.18 4.02
N ASP A 161 -10.56 2.39 3.78
CA ASP A 161 -10.47 1.14 3.02
C ASP A 161 -10.01 1.39 1.58
N GLU A 162 -10.50 2.46 0.95
CA GLU A 162 -10.06 2.89 -0.38
C GLU A 162 -8.56 3.22 -0.40
N PHE A 163 -8.07 4.01 0.56
CA PHE A 163 -6.63 4.30 0.69
C PHE A 163 -5.77 3.03 0.80
N TRP A 164 -6.20 2.07 1.63
CA TRP A 164 -5.45 0.82 1.82
C TRP A 164 -5.47 -0.05 0.57
N LYS A 165 -6.58 -0.09 -0.15
CA LYS A 165 -6.70 -0.77 -1.43
C LYS A 165 -5.72 -0.18 -2.46
N GLU A 166 -5.76 1.14 -2.67
CA GLU A 166 -4.86 1.83 -3.61
C GLU A 166 -3.38 1.61 -3.25
N THR A 167 -3.07 1.63 -1.97
CA THR A 167 -1.71 1.43 -1.49
C THR A 167 -1.24 0.00 -1.75
N LYS A 168 -2.09 -1.00 -1.52
CA LYS A 168 -1.79 -2.40 -1.82
C LYS A 168 -1.62 -2.64 -3.32
N ASP A 169 -2.51 -2.08 -4.14
CA ASP A 169 -2.46 -2.20 -5.60
C ASP A 169 -1.15 -1.62 -6.15
N ARG A 170 -0.75 -0.43 -5.67
CA ARG A 170 0.55 0.20 -6.03
C ARG A 170 1.75 -0.65 -5.63
N GLU A 171 1.73 -1.28 -4.45
CA GLU A 171 2.81 -2.16 -4.02
C GLU A 171 2.91 -3.42 -4.89
N GLN A 172 1.77 -3.97 -5.33
CA GLN A 172 1.73 -5.09 -6.26
C GLN A 172 2.27 -4.72 -7.64
N GLU A 173 1.88 -3.56 -8.19
CA GLU A 173 2.42 -3.05 -9.45
C GLU A 173 3.94 -2.85 -9.39
N LEU A 174 4.45 -2.24 -8.31
CA LEU A 174 5.89 -2.06 -8.12
C LEU A 174 6.64 -3.39 -7.99
N ALA A 175 6.06 -4.36 -7.30
CA ALA A 175 6.64 -5.70 -7.19
C ALA A 175 6.71 -6.40 -8.56
N GLN A 176 5.64 -6.28 -9.36
CA GLN A 176 5.58 -6.84 -10.71
C GLN A 176 6.63 -6.21 -11.63
N VAL A 177 6.74 -4.87 -11.64
CA VAL A 177 7.76 -4.16 -12.42
C VAL A 177 9.17 -4.54 -12.00
N ARG A 178 9.42 -4.75 -10.70
CA ARG A 178 10.73 -5.21 -10.21
C ARG A 178 11.04 -6.62 -10.70
N LYS A 179 10.05 -7.52 -10.65
CA LYS A 179 10.19 -8.89 -11.15
C LYS A 179 10.51 -8.93 -12.64
N GLU A 180 9.76 -8.17 -13.45
CA GLU A 180 9.99 -8.07 -14.91
C GLU A 180 11.38 -7.50 -15.22
N LYS A 181 11.82 -6.47 -14.48
CA LYS A 181 13.18 -5.92 -14.63
C LYS A 181 14.26 -6.94 -14.26
N GLN A 182 14.02 -7.73 -13.23
CA GLN A 182 14.95 -8.78 -12.81
C GLN A 182 15.04 -9.89 -13.87
N GLU A 183 13.90 -10.40 -14.35
CA GLU A 183 13.84 -11.40 -15.42
C GLU A 183 14.53 -10.91 -16.69
N ALA A 184 14.26 -9.66 -17.12
CA ALA A 184 14.92 -9.07 -18.27
C ALA A 184 16.44 -8.90 -18.08
N TRP A 185 16.89 -8.64 -16.85
CA TRP A 185 18.32 -8.56 -16.53
C TRP A 185 18.97 -9.95 -16.55
N GLU A 186 18.31 -10.96 -16.00
CA GLU A 186 18.76 -12.35 -16.02
C GLU A 186 18.84 -12.89 -17.46
N GLU A 187 17.84 -12.63 -18.30
CA GLU A 187 17.84 -13.02 -19.72
C GLU A 187 19.00 -12.35 -20.49
N LYS A 188 19.23 -11.05 -20.26
CA LYS A 188 20.38 -10.34 -20.86
C LYS A 188 21.71 -10.94 -20.41
N ARG A 189 21.82 -11.28 -19.13
CA ARG A 189 23.01 -11.91 -18.57
C ARG A 189 23.24 -13.30 -19.17
N GLU A 190 22.21 -14.11 -19.30
CA GLU A 190 22.30 -15.44 -19.90
C GLU A 190 22.72 -15.36 -21.38
N LYS A 191 22.06 -14.50 -22.18
CA LYS A 191 22.45 -14.27 -23.57
C LYS A 191 23.90 -13.80 -23.68
N SER A 192 24.33 -12.92 -22.77
CA SER A 192 25.72 -12.48 -22.73
C SER A 192 26.68 -13.64 -22.43
N LEU A 193 26.34 -14.54 -21.52
CA LEU A 193 27.15 -15.72 -21.22
C LEU A 193 27.23 -16.69 -22.41
N GLN A 194 26.10 -16.96 -23.06
CA GLN A 194 26.03 -17.84 -24.24
C GLN A 194 26.89 -17.31 -25.40
N ILE A 195 26.79 -16.01 -25.69
CA ILE A 195 27.61 -15.41 -26.75
C ILE A 195 29.10 -15.47 -26.33
N LYS A 196 29.45 -15.26 -25.04
CA LYS A 196 30.84 -15.33 -24.55
C LYS A 196 31.41 -16.74 -24.69
N GLU A 197 30.61 -17.74 -24.38
CA GLU A 197 30.96 -19.16 -24.56
C GLU A 197 31.16 -19.51 -26.03
N ARG A 198 30.30 -19.01 -26.92
CA ARG A 198 30.46 -19.19 -28.37
C ARG A 198 31.77 -18.61 -28.89
N ILE A 199 32.15 -17.40 -28.45
CA ILE A 199 33.44 -16.81 -28.85
C ILE A 199 34.61 -17.65 -28.33
N LYS A 200 34.57 -18.10 -27.07
CA LYS A 200 35.61 -19.01 -26.52
C LYS A 200 35.74 -20.31 -27.33
N ASN A 201 34.61 -20.91 -27.71
CA ASN A 201 34.60 -22.14 -28.51
C ASN A 201 35.17 -21.91 -29.92
N ASN A 202 34.82 -20.79 -30.57
CA ASN A 202 35.40 -20.42 -31.87
C ASN A 202 36.92 -20.24 -31.76
N LEU A 203 37.37 -19.55 -30.72
CA LEU A 203 38.78 -19.27 -30.47
C LEU A 203 39.58 -20.57 -30.26
N ASN A 204 39.07 -21.49 -29.45
CA ASN A 204 39.67 -22.82 -29.29
C ASN A 204 39.74 -23.60 -30.61
N ASN A 205 38.63 -23.63 -31.36
CA ASN A 205 38.59 -24.32 -32.65
C ASN A 205 39.56 -23.72 -33.68
N ASN A 206 39.72 -22.39 -33.69
CA ASN A 206 40.66 -21.71 -34.58
C ASN A 206 42.10 -21.96 -34.17
N ARG A 207 42.42 -21.98 -32.87
CA ARG A 207 43.75 -22.37 -32.36
C ARG A 207 44.12 -23.80 -32.72
N ASP A 208 43.18 -24.74 -32.58
CA ASP A 208 43.40 -26.14 -32.98
C ASP A 208 43.64 -26.29 -34.49
N LYS A 209 42.93 -25.51 -35.31
CA LYS A 209 43.14 -25.47 -36.77
C LYS A 209 44.48 -24.83 -37.13
N LEU A 210 44.87 -23.77 -36.43
CA LEU A 210 46.15 -23.09 -36.61
C LEU A 210 47.30 -24.07 -36.36
N ALA A 211 47.29 -24.76 -35.22
CA ALA A 211 48.30 -25.76 -34.88
C ALA A 211 48.41 -26.86 -35.96
N LYS A 212 47.28 -27.37 -36.46
CA LYS A 212 47.28 -28.38 -37.55
C LYS A 212 47.81 -27.83 -38.88
N ALA A 213 47.51 -26.57 -39.19
CA ALA A 213 48.00 -25.90 -40.39
C ALA A 213 49.51 -25.64 -40.30
N GLU A 214 50.02 -25.24 -39.13
CA GLU A 214 51.47 -25.10 -38.86
C GLU A 214 52.20 -26.44 -38.98
N GLU A 215 51.64 -27.53 -38.42
CA GLU A 215 52.18 -28.89 -38.59
C GLU A 215 52.18 -29.35 -40.06
N ALA A 216 51.14 -29.00 -40.83
CA ALA A 216 51.07 -29.29 -42.26
C ALA A 216 52.11 -28.48 -43.05
N LEU A 217 52.27 -27.19 -42.72
CA LEU A 217 53.27 -26.32 -43.32
C LEU A 217 54.67 -26.87 -43.09
N GLN A 218 55.02 -27.25 -41.86
CA GLN A 218 56.31 -27.84 -41.52
C GLN A 218 56.59 -29.11 -42.32
N ARG A 219 55.57 -29.98 -42.51
CA ARG A 219 55.69 -31.19 -43.34
C ARG A 219 55.93 -30.86 -44.81
N PHE A 220 55.24 -29.87 -45.36
CA PHE A 220 55.43 -29.43 -46.73
C PHE A 220 56.79 -28.75 -46.94
N GLU A 221 57.26 -27.93 -46.01
CA GLU A 221 58.60 -27.32 -46.05
C GLU A 221 59.71 -28.38 -45.97
N SER A 222 59.57 -29.39 -45.12
CA SER A 222 60.48 -30.54 -45.09
C SER A 222 60.48 -31.33 -46.41
N THR A 223 59.30 -31.48 -47.03
CA THR A 223 59.16 -32.15 -48.34
C THR A 223 59.79 -31.32 -49.45
N LYS A 224 59.58 -30.00 -49.44
CA LYS A 224 60.19 -29.04 -50.36
C LYS A 224 61.72 -29.15 -50.33
N MET A 225 62.33 -29.10 -49.14
CA MET A 225 63.78 -29.21 -48.98
C MET A 225 64.34 -30.52 -49.58
N LYS A 226 63.64 -31.65 -49.37
CA LYS A 226 64.02 -32.95 -49.97
C LYS A 226 63.88 -32.97 -51.49
N LEU A 227 62.91 -32.24 -52.05
CA LEU A 227 62.74 -32.13 -53.50
C LEU A 227 63.82 -31.22 -54.10
N GLU A 228 64.14 -30.09 -53.46
CA GLU A 228 65.24 -29.19 -53.85
C GLU A 228 66.57 -29.95 -53.89
N GLU A 229 66.89 -30.75 -52.87
CA GLU A 229 68.08 -31.61 -52.84
C GLU A 229 68.09 -32.62 -54.01
N LYS A 230 66.94 -33.20 -54.37
CA LYS A 230 66.82 -34.12 -55.53
C LYS A 230 66.98 -33.43 -56.87
N VAL A 231 66.44 -32.22 -57.02
CA VAL A 231 66.61 -31.38 -58.22
C VAL A 231 68.08 -31.01 -58.40
N GLU A 232 68.77 -30.61 -57.32
CA GLU A 232 70.20 -30.24 -57.33
C GLU A 232 71.10 -31.44 -57.67
N SER A 233 70.81 -32.60 -57.07
CA SER A 233 71.56 -33.85 -57.27
C SER A 233 71.22 -34.63 -58.55
N ALA A 234 70.31 -34.12 -59.39
CA ALA A 234 69.79 -34.82 -60.56
C ALA A 234 70.87 -35.07 -61.64
N TYR A 235 71.07 -36.35 -62.00
CA TYR A 235 72.04 -36.79 -63.01
C TYR A 235 71.50 -36.78 -64.46
N THR A 236 70.19 -36.60 -64.64
CA THR A 236 69.53 -36.49 -65.95
C THR A 236 68.49 -35.36 -65.94
N GLU A 237 68.34 -34.68 -67.08
CA GLU A 237 67.39 -33.57 -67.22
C GLU A 237 65.95 -34.01 -66.96
N ARG A 238 65.55 -35.18 -67.47
CA ARG A 238 64.22 -35.76 -67.22
C ARG A 238 63.92 -35.98 -65.73
N TYR A 239 64.92 -36.41 -64.94
CA TYR A 239 64.76 -36.58 -63.49
C TYR A 239 64.61 -35.23 -62.80
N ARG A 240 65.38 -34.22 -63.25
CA ARG A 240 65.27 -32.85 -62.77
C ARG A 240 63.89 -32.26 -63.04
N GLU A 241 63.40 -32.33 -64.29
CA GLU A 241 62.09 -31.81 -64.70
C GLU A 241 60.94 -32.40 -63.87
N GLN A 242 60.93 -33.73 -63.67
CA GLN A 242 59.90 -34.39 -62.86
C GLN A 242 59.90 -33.89 -61.39
N HIS A 243 61.08 -33.72 -60.80
CA HIS A 243 61.19 -33.21 -59.43
C HIS A 243 60.88 -31.70 -59.34
N GLN A 244 61.11 -30.95 -60.42
CA GLN A 244 60.74 -29.54 -60.55
C GLN A 244 59.21 -29.37 -60.54
N GLU A 245 58.47 -30.19 -61.29
CA GLU A 245 57.00 -30.16 -61.28
C GLU A 245 56.43 -30.44 -59.88
N TRP A 246 56.96 -31.47 -59.19
CA TRP A 246 56.56 -31.76 -57.81
C TRP A 246 56.93 -30.66 -56.83
N LEU A 247 58.06 -29.97 -57.06
CA LEU A 247 58.47 -28.82 -56.27
C LEU A 247 57.46 -27.68 -56.40
N GLU A 248 57.06 -27.34 -57.63
CA GLU A 248 56.05 -26.31 -57.92
C GLU A 248 54.70 -26.62 -57.25
N GLU A 249 54.24 -27.87 -57.31
CA GLU A 249 53.02 -28.32 -56.62
C GLU A 249 53.12 -28.13 -55.10
N ILE A 250 54.26 -28.50 -54.50
CA ILE A 250 54.48 -28.32 -53.06
C ILE A 250 54.56 -26.84 -52.69
N GLU A 251 55.18 -26.00 -53.51
CA GLU A 251 55.22 -24.55 -53.29
C GLU A 251 53.83 -23.91 -53.37
N GLN A 252 52.97 -24.38 -54.27
CA GLN A 252 51.57 -23.95 -54.32
C GLN A 252 50.82 -24.38 -53.06
N LYS A 253 51.02 -25.61 -52.57
CA LYS A 253 50.45 -26.08 -51.30
C LYS A 253 50.95 -25.28 -50.11
N ILE A 254 52.24 -24.96 -50.05
CA ILE A 254 52.83 -24.11 -49.01
C ILE A 254 52.18 -22.73 -49.00
N ARG A 255 52.04 -22.08 -50.16
CA ARG A 255 51.35 -20.78 -50.27
C ARG A 255 49.92 -20.85 -49.76
N SER A 256 49.16 -21.85 -50.21
CA SER A 256 47.78 -22.08 -49.76
C SER A 256 47.67 -22.28 -48.24
N VAL A 257 48.59 -23.04 -47.63
CA VAL A 257 48.61 -23.24 -46.17
C VAL A 257 49.02 -21.96 -45.43
N LYS A 258 49.96 -21.17 -45.96
CA LYS A 258 50.33 -19.87 -45.37
C LYS A 258 49.16 -18.88 -45.37
N ASP A 259 48.44 -18.79 -46.48
CA ASP A 259 47.22 -17.97 -46.56
C ASP A 259 46.15 -18.45 -45.57
N GLN A 260 46.03 -19.78 -45.38
CA GLN A 260 45.13 -20.34 -44.37
C GLN A 260 45.55 -19.98 -42.94
N ILE A 261 46.85 -20.02 -42.62
CA ILE A 261 47.41 -19.62 -41.32
C ILE A 261 47.12 -18.14 -41.03
N GLU A 262 47.42 -17.24 -41.97
CA GLU A 262 47.17 -15.80 -41.81
C GLU A 262 45.68 -15.50 -41.54
N ASN A 263 44.78 -16.17 -42.27
CA ASN A 263 43.34 -16.04 -42.05
C ASN A 263 42.92 -16.53 -40.65
N LEU A 264 43.50 -17.63 -40.15
CA LEU A 264 43.22 -18.17 -38.82
C LEU A 264 43.74 -17.24 -37.71
N GLU A 265 44.95 -16.70 -37.86
CA GLU A 265 45.53 -15.73 -36.92
C GLU A 265 44.66 -14.47 -36.82
N ARG A 266 44.21 -13.94 -37.97
CA ARG A 266 43.29 -12.79 -38.01
C ARG A 266 41.99 -13.09 -37.25
N TRP A 267 41.37 -14.25 -37.49
CA TRP A 267 40.13 -14.63 -36.79
C TRP A 267 40.33 -14.82 -35.28
N ILE A 268 41.47 -15.38 -34.85
CA ILE A 268 41.81 -15.51 -33.43
C ILE A 268 41.93 -14.11 -32.81
N GLN A 269 42.66 -13.20 -33.45
CA GLN A 269 42.83 -11.84 -32.96
C GLN A 269 41.50 -11.08 -32.85
N GLU A 270 40.62 -11.21 -33.85
CA GLU A 270 39.27 -10.63 -33.82
C GLU A 270 38.44 -11.17 -32.65
N ASP A 271 38.45 -12.48 -32.41
CA ASP A 271 37.70 -13.10 -31.32
C ASP A 271 38.29 -12.79 -29.93
N GLU A 272 39.62 -12.65 -29.81
CA GLU A 272 40.29 -12.16 -28.60
C GLU A 272 39.92 -10.71 -28.29
N GLN A 273 39.90 -9.83 -29.29
CA GLN A 273 39.45 -8.44 -29.14
C GLN A 273 37.98 -8.37 -28.69
N LYS A 274 37.10 -9.19 -29.29
CA LYS A 274 35.69 -9.26 -28.86
C LYS A 274 35.56 -9.71 -27.40
N LEU A 275 36.41 -10.61 -26.91
CA LEU A 275 36.40 -11.05 -25.51
C LEU A 275 36.96 -9.98 -24.55
N ASN A 276 38.01 -9.28 -24.94
CA ASN A 276 38.62 -8.22 -24.14
C ASN A 276 37.66 -7.04 -23.99
N ASN A 277 37.04 -6.59 -25.09
CA ASN A 277 36.05 -5.51 -25.09
C ASN A 277 34.73 -5.85 -24.36
N TRP A 278 34.63 -7.05 -23.80
CA TRP A 278 33.47 -7.53 -23.07
C TRP A 278 33.73 -7.68 -21.56
N SER A 279 34.96 -7.44 -21.13
CA SER A 279 35.31 -7.43 -19.71
C SER A 279 35.32 -6.01 -19.12
N ASP A 280 35.18 -4.99 -19.97
CA ASP A 280 34.95 -3.56 -19.65
C ASP A 280 33.47 -3.19 -19.84
#